data_AF-A0A363RC33-F1
#
_entry.id   AF-A0A363RC33-F1
#
_cell.length_a   1.000
_cell.length_b   1.000
_cell.length_c   1.000
_cell.angle_alpha   90.00
_cell.angle_beta   90.00
_cell.angle_gamma   90.00
#
_symmetry.space_group_name_H-M   'P 1'
#
loop_
_entity.id
_entity.type
_entity.pdbx_description
1 polymer ?
#
loop_
_entity_poly.entity_id
_entity_poly.type
_entity_poly.pdbx_seq_one_letter_code
_entity_poly.pdbx_strand_id
1 'polypeptide(L)'
;MKPALPAAAHSRWTTPENLLRISVVVAIATIALKTSAWAVSGSVGLLSDALESLVNLVGALFALGMVTIAKRPADEGHPYGHTKAEYFSAGFEGLLIFGAAMAIVWASVDRLLHPQPLEQLGWGIALSMLSTALNGGLAFVMLRAARAHHSMALEGDGRHLMTDVWTSVGVVGGLLLAMLTGWHWLDAVLGIAVALHIFKEGGQLVWRSSQGLMDESIDAETLAKIEHCVRSFEAQTGGAVHCDKLSTRRAGSLHFIDMHLHMPGDWTLAHATQLRMQLEAALLQELPQARISMEVLPLGVQTQTEAVQLHGDAPSP
;
A
#
# COMPACT_ATOMS: atom_id res chain seq x y z
N MET A 1 -42.74 -9.07 -24.65
CA MET A 1 -42.22 -8.59 -23.35
C MET A 1 -41.52 -9.74 -22.64
N LYS A 2 -40.19 -9.70 -22.55
CA LYS A 2 -39.42 -10.64 -21.70
C LYS A 2 -39.62 -10.20 -20.23
N PRO A 3 -39.91 -11.10 -19.29
CA PRO A 3 -39.99 -10.72 -17.89
C PRO A 3 -38.60 -10.31 -17.39
N ALA A 4 -38.55 -9.21 -16.64
CA ALA A 4 -37.35 -8.77 -15.95
C ALA A 4 -36.91 -9.87 -14.96
N LEU A 5 -35.62 -10.20 -14.97
CA LEU A 5 -35.02 -11.11 -14.00
C LEU A 5 -35.22 -10.53 -12.58
N PRO A 6 -35.60 -11.34 -11.58
CA PRO A 6 -35.72 -10.86 -10.21
C PRO A 6 -34.36 -10.39 -9.70
N ALA A 7 -34.31 -9.18 -9.16
CA ALA A 7 -33.15 -8.69 -8.41
C ALA A 7 -32.86 -9.68 -7.28
N ALA A 8 -31.64 -10.23 -7.24
CA ALA A 8 -31.25 -11.19 -6.23
C ALA A 8 -31.48 -10.57 -4.83
N ALA A 9 -32.30 -11.24 -4.02
CA ALA A 9 -32.53 -10.84 -2.63
C ALA A 9 -31.20 -10.94 -1.88
N HIS A 10 -30.52 -9.80 -1.70
CA HIS A 10 -29.29 -9.76 -0.92
C HIS A 10 -29.64 -10.06 0.55
N SER A 11 -29.24 -11.24 1.00
CA SER A 11 -29.28 -11.62 2.41
C SER A 11 -28.63 -10.51 3.25
N ARG A 12 -29.28 -10.12 4.36
CA ARG A 12 -28.76 -9.12 5.33
C ARG A 12 -27.32 -9.40 5.81
N TRP A 13 -26.85 -10.64 5.67
CA TRP A 13 -25.53 -11.09 6.09
C TRP A 13 -24.43 -10.87 5.03
N THR A 14 -24.80 -10.66 3.77
CA THR A 14 -23.85 -10.47 2.65
C THR A 14 -23.51 -9.01 2.37
N THR A 15 -23.87 -8.09 3.27
CA THR A 15 -23.48 -6.68 3.11
C THR A 15 -21.98 -6.52 3.29
N PRO A 16 -21.32 -5.59 2.56
CA PRO A 16 -19.88 -5.39 2.66
C PRO A 16 -19.40 -5.11 4.10
N GLU A 17 -20.13 -4.29 4.85
CA GLU A 17 -19.79 -3.96 6.25
C GLU A 17 -19.83 -5.17 7.18
N ASN A 18 -20.84 -6.04 7.04
CA ASN A 18 -20.94 -7.25 7.86
C ASN A 18 -19.84 -8.24 7.49
N LEU A 19 -19.51 -8.38 6.22
CA LEU A 19 -18.44 -9.27 5.77
C LEU A 19 -17.06 -8.80 6.25
N LEU A 20 -16.80 -7.49 6.29
CA LEU A 20 -15.57 -6.94 6.88
C LEU A 20 -15.50 -7.15 8.40
N ARG A 21 -16.62 -7.05 9.12
CA ARG A 21 -16.64 -7.40 10.56
C ARG A 21 -16.38 -8.88 10.79
N ILE A 22 -16.95 -9.73 9.95
CA ILE A 22 -16.71 -11.18 9.97
C ILE A 22 -15.24 -11.47 9.67
N SER A 23 -14.60 -10.74 8.74
CA SER A 23 -13.19 -10.97 8.41
C SER A 23 -12.25 -10.70 9.58
N VAL A 24 -12.50 -9.66 10.38
CA VAL A 24 -11.75 -9.42 11.63
C VAL A 24 -11.91 -10.58 12.62
N VAL A 25 -13.13 -11.08 12.81
CA VAL A 25 -13.38 -12.21 13.72
C VAL A 25 -12.70 -13.48 13.23
N VAL A 26 -12.78 -13.76 11.92
CA VAL A 26 -12.12 -14.91 11.30
C VAL A 26 -10.61 -14.77 11.41
N ALA A 27 -10.02 -13.59 11.18
CA ALA A 27 -8.59 -13.34 11.34
C ALA A 27 -8.10 -13.64 12.76
N ILE A 28 -8.84 -13.21 13.79
CA ILE A 28 -8.50 -13.52 15.19
C ILE A 28 -8.59 -15.03 15.44
N ALA A 29 -9.62 -15.70 14.93
CA ALA A 29 -9.79 -17.14 15.08
C ALA A 29 -8.68 -17.93 14.36
N THR A 30 -8.28 -17.51 13.15
CA THR A 30 -7.20 -18.17 12.39
C THR A 30 -5.85 -17.96 13.05
N ILE A 31 -5.55 -16.77 13.57
CA ILE A 31 -4.33 -16.54 14.38
C ILE A 31 -4.31 -17.47 15.60
N ALA A 32 -5.43 -17.61 16.32
CA ALA A 32 -5.52 -18.52 17.46
C ALA A 32 -5.29 -19.99 17.06
N LEU A 33 -5.85 -20.42 15.93
CA LEU A 33 -5.68 -21.77 15.39
C LEU A 33 -4.22 -22.02 14.96
N LYS A 34 -3.60 -21.10 14.21
CA LYS A 34 -2.19 -21.19 13.79
C LYS A 34 -1.23 -21.17 14.98
N THR A 35 -1.48 -20.30 15.96
CA THR A 35 -0.70 -20.26 17.21
C THR A 35 -0.81 -21.58 17.97
N SER A 36 -2.01 -22.17 18.03
CA SER A 36 -2.22 -23.48 18.62
C SER A 36 -1.53 -24.60 17.82
N ALA A 37 -1.56 -24.51 16.49
CA ALA A 37 -0.86 -25.43 15.60
C ALA A 37 0.64 -25.44 15.85
N TRP A 38 1.25 -24.25 15.98
CA TRP A 38 2.64 -24.11 16.39
C TRP A 38 2.89 -24.66 17.79
N ALA A 39 2.10 -24.27 18.79
CA ALA A 39 2.31 -24.67 20.18
C ALA A 39 2.25 -26.20 20.39
N VAL A 40 1.39 -26.89 19.64
CA VAL A 40 1.26 -28.36 19.70
C VAL A 40 2.34 -29.07 18.89
N SER A 41 2.78 -28.48 17.77
CA SER A 41 3.73 -29.13 16.86
C SER A 41 5.21 -28.85 17.15
N GLY A 42 5.49 -27.69 17.74
CA GLY A 42 6.83 -27.12 17.84
C GLY A 42 7.49 -26.77 16.50
N SER A 43 6.74 -26.73 15.38
CA SER A 43 7.29 -26.47 14.03
C SER A 43 7.63 -25.00 13.83
N VAL A 44 8.84 -24.73 13.30
CA VAL A 44 9.26 -23.38 12.94
C VAL A 44 8.50 -22.86 11.71
N GLY A 45 8.15 -23.74 10.77
CA GLY A 45 7.25 -23.39 9.66
C GLY A 45 5.89 -22.89 10.14
N LEU A 46 5.26 -23.59 11.08
CA LEU A 46 3.96 -23.17 11.64
C LEU A 46 4.07 -21.91 12.52
N LEU A 47 5.23 -21.68 13.16
CA LEU A 47 5.52 -20.41 13.83
C LEU A 47 5.53 -19.25 12.83
N SER A 48 6.20 -19.44 11.68
CA SER A 48 6.25 -18.42 10.63
C SER A 48 4.86 -18.06 10.13
N ASP A 49 4.03 -19.07 9.86
CA ASP A 49 2.64 -18.89 9.41
C ASP A 49 1.77 -18.14 10.44
N ALA A 50 1.95 -18.43 11.73
CA ALA A 50 1.25 -17.74 12.82
C ALA A 50 1.70 -16.28 12.97
N LEU A 51 3.01 -16.02 12.91
CA LEU A 51 3.58 -14.68 13.01
C LEU A 51 3.18 -13.81 11.82
N GLU A 52 3.15 -14.35 10.61
CA GLU A 52 2.69 -13.65 9.40
C GLU A 52 1.27 -13.14 9.58
N SER A 53 0.32 -14.00 9.97
CA SER A 53 -1.06 -13.58 10.22
C SER A 53 -1.19 -12.57 11.37
N LEU A 54 -0.37 -12.67 12.41
CA LEU A 54 -0.35 -11.68 13.50
C LEU A 54 0.13 -10.31 13.01
N VAL A 55 1.24 -10.28 12.26
CA VAL A 55 1.78 -9.04 11.69
C VAL A 55 0.78 -8.40 10.75
N ASN A 56 0.11 -9.18 9.89
CA ASN A 56 -0.93 -8.68 8.99
C ASN A 56 -2.09 -8.05 9.76
N LEU A 57 -2.59 -8.69 10.83
CA LEU A 57 -3.67 -8.13 11.63
C LEU A 57 -3.27 -6.82 12.34
N VAL A 58 -2.11 -6.82 13.02
CA VAL A 58 -1.64 -5.63 13.75
C VAL A 58 -1.32 -4.49 12.77
N GLY A 59 -0.68 -4.82 11.64
CA GLY A 59 -0.41 -3.89 10.53
C GLY A 59 -1.68 -3.28 9.98
N ALA A 60 -2.71 -4.09 9.70
CA ALA A 60 -4.01 -3.61 9.21
C ALA A 60 -4.73 -2.69 10.21
N LEU A 61 -4.70 -3.02 11.51
CA LEU A 61 -5.28 -2.16 12.55
C LEU A 61 -4.54 -0.81 12.64
N PHE A 62 -3.22 -0.83 12.58
CA PHE A 62 -2.42 0.38 12.59
C PHE A 62 -2.62 1.22 11.31
N ALA A 63 -2.69 0.56 10.15
CA ALA A 63 -2.99 1.19 8.86
C ALA A 63 -4.37 1.86 8.87
N LEU A 64 -5.39 1.20 9.45
CA LEU A 64 -6.71 1.82 9.64
C LEU A 64 -6.63 3.09 10.49
N GLY A 65 -5.84 3.08 11.56
CA GLY A 65 -5.60 4.26 12.39
C GLY A 65 -4.92 5.39 11.59
N MET A 66 -3.86 5.06 10.85
CA MET A 66 -3.10 6.03 10.05
C MET A 66 -3.90 6.61 8.89
N VAL A 67 -4.68 5.80 8.17
CA VAL A 67 -5.59 6.28 7.11
C VAL A 67 -6.67 7.19 7.70
N THR A 68 -7.15 6.88 8.91
CA THR A 68 -8.11 7.75 9.62
C THR A 68 -7.49 9.10 9.96
N ILE A 69 -6.22 9.14 10.36
CA ILE A 69 -5.47 10.38 10.58
C ILE A 69 -5.22 11.10 9.24
N ALA A 70 -4.84 10.38 8.19
CA ALA A 70 -4.53 10.92 6.87
C ALA A 70 -5.72 11.64 6.22
N LYS A 71 -6.95 11.19 6.50
CA LYS A 71 -8.20 11.82 6.02
C LYS A 71 -8.54 13.13 6.72
N ARG A 72 -7.84 13.51 7.80
CA ARG A 72 -8.06 14.79 8.47
C ARG A 72 -7.62 15.95 7.57
N PRO A 73 -8.43 17.02 7.45
CA PRO A 73 -8.06 18.19 6.67
C PRO A 73 -6.81 18.88 7.25
N ALA A 74 -6.31 19.87 6.52
CA ALA A 74 -5.26 20.76 7.02
C ALA A 74 -5.74 21.53 8.26
N ASP A 75 -4.83 21.69 9.22
CA ASP A 75 -5.03 22.49 10.43
C ASP A 75 -3.80 23.39 10.68
N GLU A 76 -3.80 24.16 11.77
CA GLU A 76 -2.72 25.09 12.10
C GLU A 76 -1.37 24.38 12.32
N GLY A 77 -1.38 23.15 12.85
CA GLY A 77 -0.18 22.35 13.05
C GLY A 77 0.33 21.69 11.77
N HIS A 78 -0.57 21.40 10.83
CA HIS A 78 -0.29 20.76 9.55
C HIS A 78 -0.99 21.48 8.39
N PRO A 79 -0.45 22.61 7.90
CA PRO A 79 -1.07 23.41 6.83
C PRO A 79 -1.24 22.67 5.50
N TYR A 80 -0.42 21.64 5.26
CA TYR A 80 -0.51 20.76 4.09
C TYR A 80 -1.41 19.53 4.30
N GLY A 81 -1.98 19.37 5.49
CA GLY A 81 -2.79 18.22 5.88
C GLY A 81 -1.97 17.05 6.42
N HIS A 82 -2.68 15.97 6.72
CA HIS A 82 -2.14 14.81 7.40
C HIS A 82 -1.84 13.63 6.46
N THR A 83 -1.90 13.83 5.15
CA THR A 83 -1.90 12.71 4.19
C THR A 83 -0.64 11.85 4.23
N LYS A 84 0.51 12.40 4.62
CA LYS A 84 1.75 11.63 4.84
C LYS A 84 1.64 10.61 5.99
N ALA A 85 0.64 10.71 6.87
CA ALA A 85 0.39 9.74 7.94
C ALA A 85 0.21 8.30 7.39
N GLU A 86 -0.33 8.17 6.18
CA GLU A 86 -0.49 6.87 5.51
C GLU A 86 0.84 6.14 5.31
N TYR A 87 1.94 6.84 5.01
CA TYR A 87 3.24 6.19 4.81
C TYR A 87 3.84 5.62 6.12
N PHE A 88 3.42 6.13 7.28
CA PHE A 88 3.85 5.56 8.56
C PHE A 88 3.28 4.17 8.80
N SER A 89 2.13 3.82 8.20
CA SER A 89 1.57 2.48 8.39
C SER A 89 2.44 1.41 7.75
N ALA A 90 2.84 1.62 6.50
CA ALA A 90 3.69 0.70 5.77
C ALA A 90 5.12 0.63 6.37
N GLY A 91 5.65 1.75 6.91
CA GLY A 91 6.89 1.73 7.69
C GLY A 91 6.80 0.92 8.99
N PHE A 92 5.70 1.08 9.75
CA PHE A 92 5.46 0.33 10.98
C PHE A 92 5.23 -1.16 10.72
N GLU A 93 4.43 -1.50 9.71
CA GLU A 93 4.23 -2.87 9.27
C GLU A 93 5.55 -3.51 8.85
N GLY A 94 6.38 -2.80 8.08
CA GLY A 94 7.73 -3.23 7.74
C GLY A 94 8.57 -3.57 8.98
N LEU A 95 8.51 -2.75 10.03
CA LEU A 95 9.22 -3.02 11.29
C LEU A 95 8.72 -4.30 11.99
N LEU A 96 7.39 -4.53 12.01
CA LEU A 96 6.82 -5.76 12.55
C LEU A 96 7.26 -6.99 11.73
N ILE A 97 7.27 -6.88 10.41
CA ILE A 97 7.76 -7.91 9.49
C ILE A 97 9.23 -8.24 9.81
N PHE A 98 10.09 -7.24 9.97
CA PHE A 98 11.50 -7.44 10.37
C PHE A 98 11.62 -8.16 11.72
N GLY A 99 10.82 -7.77 12.72
CA GLY A 99 10.79 -8.41 14.03
C GLY A 99 10.37 -9.88 13.97
N ALA A 100 9.32 -10.18 13.21
CA ALA A 100 8.85 -11.54 12.98
C ALA A 100 9.89 -12.40 12.25
N ALA A 101 10.49 -11.88 11.18
CA ALA A 101 11.55 -12.59 10.45
C ALA A 101 12.76 -12.89 11.34
N MET A 102 13.18 -11.94 12.19
CA MET A 102 14.27 -12.17 13.15
C MET A 102 13.92 -13.29 14.16
N ALA A 103 12.68 -13.30 14.66
CA ALA A 103 12.21 -14.34 15.57
C ALA A 103 12.19 -15.73 14.89
N ILE A 104 11.78 -15.80 13.63
CA ILE A 104 11.79 -17.06 12.84
C ILE A 104 13.22 -17.53 12.60
N VAL A 105 14.14 -16.65 12.20
CA VAL A 105 15.56 -17.01 12.02
C VAL A 105 16.14 -17.53 13.33
N TRP A 106 15.89 -16.85 14.44
CA TRP A 106 16.37 -17.28 15.75
C TRP A 106 15.83 -18.67 16.12
N ALA A 107 14.52 -18.89 15.97
CA ALA A 107 13.89 -20.19 16.22
C ALA A 107 14.43 -21.30 15.30
N SER A 108 14.64 -21.00 14.01
CA SER A 108 15.24 -21.94 13.05
C SER A 108 16.68 -22.28 13.41
N VAL A 109 17.51 -21.29 13.78
CA VAL A 109 18.91 -21.52 14.15
C VAL A 109 18.99 -22.33 15.43
N ASP A 110 18.17 -22.01 16.45
CA ASP A 110 18.09 -22.81 17.67
C ASP A 110 17.67 -24.26 17.37
N ARG A 111 16.70 -24.46 16.47
CA ARG A 111 16.26 -25.80 16.04
C ARG A 111 17.35 -26.59 15.31
N LEU A 112 18.23 -25.92 14.56
CA LEU A 112 19.38 -26.56 13.91
C LEU A 112 20.47 -26.95 14.92
N LEU A 113 20.72 -26.12 15.93
CA LEU A 113 21.71 -26.37 16.97
C LEU A 113 21.23 -27.40 18.00
N HIS A 114 19.94 -27.40 18.30
CA HIS A 114 19.27 -28.29 19.24
C HIS A 114 18.13 -29.05 18.53
N PRO A 115 18.42 -30.12 17.75
CA PRO A 115 17.40 -30.86 17.04
C PRO A 115 16.39 -31.48 18.00
N GLN A 116 15.16 -30.99 17.96
CA GLN A 116 14.03 -31.57 18.67
C GLN A 116 13.11 -32.29 17.69
N PRO A 117 12.55 -33.46 18.06
CA PRO A 117 11.51 -34.09 17.26
C PRO A 117 10.29 -33.16 17.16
N LEU A 118 9.60 -33.20 16.02
CA LEU A 118 8.31 -32.52 15.87
C LEU A 118 7.27 -33.35 16.63
N GLU A 119 6.71 -32.79 17.70
CA GLU A 119 5.67 -33.47 18.48
C GLU A 119 4.33 -33.34 17.75
N GLN A 120 3.51 -34.40 17.72
CA GLN A 120 2.11 -34.30 17.27
C GLN A 120 1.87 -33.52 15.95
N LEU A 121 2.80 -33.63 14.99
CA LEU A 121 2.78 -32.84 13.75
C LEU A 121 1.44 -32.96 12.98
N GLY A 122 0.78 -34.12 13.05
CA GLY A 122 -0.54 -34.32 12.46
C GLY A 122 -1.62 -33.39 13.02
N TRP A 123 -1.61 -33.11 14.32
CA TRP A 123 -2.51 -32.13 14.94
C TRP A 123 -2.16 -30.70 14.53
N GLY A 124 -0.88 -30.36 14.46
CA GLY A 124 -0.43 -29.05 13.96
C GLY A 124 -0.89 -28.79 12.52
N ILE A 125 -0.68 -29.76 11.62
CA ILE A 125 -1.14 -29.67 10.24
C ILE A 125 -2.67 -29.58 10.17
N ALA A 126 -3.40 -30.37 10.95
CA ALA A 126 -4.87 -30.32 10.97
C ALA A 126 -5.40 -28.94 11.39
N LEU A 127 -4.81 -28.33 12.42
CA LEU A 127 -5.19 -26.99 12.90
C LEU A 127 -4.84 -25.90 11.86
N SER A 128 -3.66 -25.95 11.24
CA SER A 128 -3.29 -25.02 10.16
C SER A 128 -4.18 -25.17 8.93
N MET A 129 -4.53 -26.40 8.55
CA MET A 129 -5.47 -26.66 7.45
C MET A 129 -6.88 -26.17 7.76
N LEU A 130 -7.35 -26.32 9.01
CA LEU A 130 -8.63 -25.76 9.45
C LEU A 130 -8.61 -24.22 9.33
N SER A 131 -7.55 -23.57 9.81
CA SER A 131 -7.37 -22.12 9.67
C SER A 131 -7.36 -21.69 8.19
N THR A 132 -6.62 -22.41 7.35
CA THR A 132 -6.52 -22.16 5.91
C THR A 132 -7.89 -22.31 5.24
N ALA A 133 -8.68 -23.32 5.63
CA ALA A 133 -10.03 -23.51 5.11
C ALA A 133 -10.99 -22.39 5.52
N LEU A 134 -10.88 -21.87 6.74
CA LEU A 134 -11.66 -20.71 7.19
C LEU A 134 -11.34 -19.46 6.37
N ASN A 135 -10.05 -19.14 6.19
CA ASN A 135 -9.61 -18.01 5.38
C ASN A 135 -10.06 -18.18 3.91
N GLY A 136 -9.87 -19.36 3.32
CA GLY A 136 -10.27 -19.63 1.93
C GLY A 136 -11.78 -19.59 1.71
N GLY A 137 -12.56 -20.12 2.65
CA GLY A 137 -14.01 -20.07 2.62
C GLY A 137 -14.53 -18.63 2.70
N LEU A 138 -13.98 -17.83 3.61
CA LEU A 138 -14.33 -16.42 3.72
C LEU A 138 -13.89 -15.63 2.48
N ALA A 139 -12.66 -15.81 2.01
CA ALA A 139 -12.13 -15.16 0.81
C ALA A 139 -13.04 -15.41 -0.40
N PHE A 140 -13.50 -16.65 -0.60
CA PHE A 140 -14.42 -16.99 -1.67
C PHE A 140 -15.75 -16.22 -1.57
N VAL A 141 -16.33 -16.13 -0.36
CA VAL A 141 -17.57 -15.38 -0.12
C VAL A 141 -17.36 -13.89 -0.37
N MET A 142 -16.25 -13.32 0.12
CA MET A 142 -15.92 -11.90 -0.04
C MET A 142 -15.68 -11.54 -1.50
N LEU A 143 -14.90 -12.32 -2.26
CA LEU A 143 -14.66 -12.08 -3.68
C LEU A 143 -15.93 -12.20 -4.52
N ARG A 144 -16.84 -13.11 -4.15
CA ARG A 144 -18.15 -13.23 -4.80
C ARG A 144 -19.03 -12.01 -4.50
N ALA A 145 -19.10 -11.59 -3.24
CA ALA A 145 -19.85 -10.42 -2.82
C ALA A 145 -19.26 -9.12 -3.38
N ALA A 146 -17.94 -9.04 -3.54
CA ALA A 146 -17.24 -7.87 -4.09
C ALA A 146 -17.68 -7.60 -5.53
N ARG A 147 -17.79 -8.65 -6.35
CA ARG A 147 -18.32 -8.57 -7.71
C ARG A 147 -19.81 -8.19 -7.75
N ALA A 148 -20.60 -8.67 -6.81
CA ALA A 148 -22.03 -8.37 -6.74
C ALA A 148 -22.32 -6.94 -6.26
N HIS A 149 -21.49 -6.41 -5.37
CA HIS A 149 -21.66 -5.10 -4.75
C HIS A 149 -20.70 -4.02 -5.30
N HIS A 150 -19.89 -4.34 -6.30
CA HIS A 150 -18.84 -3.46 -6.86
C HIS A 150 -17.96 -2.81 -5.78
N SER A 151 -17.61 -3.57 -4.75
CA SER A 151 -16.88 -3.06 -3.58
C SER A 151 -15.40 -3.36 -3.67
N MET A 152 -14.59 -2.33 -3.94
CA MET A 152 -13.12 -2.45 -3.99
C MET A 152 -12.53 -2.87 -2.64
N ALA A 153 -13.09 -2.40 -1.52
CA ALA A 153 -12.64 -2.77 -0.18
C ALA A 153 -12.80 -4.28 0.07
N LEU A 154 -13.94 -4.85 -0.35
CA LEU A 154 -14.23 -6.26 -0.18
C LEU A 154 -13.40 -7.15 -1.12
N GLU A 155 -13.11 -6.64 -2.33
CA GLU A 155 -12.20 -7.31 -3.26
C GLU A 155 -10.76 -7.34 -2.70
N GLY A 156 -10.28 -6.22 -2.17
CA GLY A 156 -8.96 -6.10 -1.57
C GLY A 156 -8.77 -7.08 -0.41
N ASP A 157 -9.68 -7.06 0.57
CA ASP A 157 -9.62 -7.95 1.74
C ASP A 157 -9.73 -9.44 1.33
N GLY A 158 -10.62 -9.76 0.37
CA GLY A 158 -10.74 -11.11 -0.16
C GLY A 158 -9.49 -11.62 -0.88
N ARG A 159 -8.77 -10.76 -1.61
CA ARG A 159 -7.48 -11.10 -2.25
C ARG A 159 -6.37 -11.26 -1.21
N HIS A 160 -6.38 -10.44 -0.16
CA HIS A 160 -5.44 -10.56 0.95
C HIS A 160 -5.60 -11.92 1.66
N LEU A 161 -6.83 -12.30 2.03
CA LEU A 161 -7.11 -13.62 2.61
C LEU A 161 -6.70 -14.78 1.68
N MET A 162 -6.83 -14.62 0.36
CA MET A 162 -6.38 -15.64 -0.59
C MET A 162 -4.84 -15.76 -0.63
N THR A 163 -4.13 -14.66 -0.43
CA THR A 163 -2.66 -14.65 -0.32
C THR A 163 -2.22 -15.42 0.92
N ASP A 164 -2.85 -15.16 2.07
CA ASP A 164 -2.64 -15.92 3.31
C ASP A 164 -2.90 -17.43 3.13
N VAL A 165 -3.93 -17.80 2.35
CA VAL A 165 -4.20 -19.21 2.04
C VAL A 165 -3.05 -19.84 1.26
N TRP A 166 -2.55 -19.17 0.23
CA TRP A 166 -1.43 -19.69 -0.56
C TRP A 166 -0.14 -19.82 0.26
N THR A 167 0.18 -18.84 1.11
CA THR A 167 1.36 -18.91 1.98
C THR A 167 1.22 -20.04 3.01
N SER A 168 0.05 -20.16 3.66
CA SER A 168 -0.25 -21.25 4.61
C SER A 168 -0.15 -22.64 3.95
N VAL A 169 -0.71 -22.80 2.74
CA VAL A 169 -0.61 -24.05 1.96
C VAL A 169 0.85 -24.37 1.60
N GLY A 170 1.65 -23.36 1.26
CA GLY A 170 3.08 -23.53 0.99
C GLY A 170 3.84 -24.08 2.20
N VAL A 171 3.59 -23.52 3.38
CA VAL A 171 4.18 -23.99 4.65
C VAL A 171 3.74 -25.42 4.97
N VAL A 172 2.44 -25.72 4.91
CA VAL A 172 1.92 -27.08 5.14
C VAL A 172 2.48 -28.08 4.13
N GLY A 173 2.58 -27.70 2.86
CA GLY A 173 3.19 -28.52 1.81
C GLY A 173 4.66 -28.84 2.11
N GLY A 174 5.43 -27.84 2.56
CA GLY A 174 6.81 -28.04 3.01
C GLY A 174 6.93 -28.99 4.21
N LEU A 175 6.01 -28.89 5.17
CA LEU A 175 5.96 -29.78 6.34
C LEU A 175 5.57 -31.22 5.98
N LEU A 176 4.62 -31.40 5.06
CA LEU A 176 4.25 -32.72 4.56
C LEU A 176 5.43 -33.40 3.84
N LEU A 177 6.20 -32.64 3.05
CA LEU A 177 7.43 -33.15 2.44
C LEU A 177 8.49 -33.52 3.48
N ALA A 178 8.67 -32.71 4.53
CA ALA A 178 9.56 -33.04 5.65
C ALA A 178 9.14 -34.33 6.36
N MET A 179 7.84 -34.52 6.55
CA MET A 179 7.26 -35.71 7.17
C MET A 179 7.48 -36.97 6.32
N LEU A 180 7.28 -36.88 5.00
CA LEU A 180 7.47 -38.02 4.08
C LEU A 180 8.94 -38.41 3.91
N THR A 181 9.85 -37.44 3.96
CA THR A 181 11.30 -37.68 3.82
C THR A 181 11.97 -38.09 5.12
N GLY A 182 11.35 -37.81 6.28
CA GLY A 182 11.92 -38.04 7.61
C GLY A 182 13.03 -37.05 7.98
N TRP A 183 13.22 -35.98 7.23
CA TRP A 183 14.30 -35.01 7.44
C TRP A 183 13.87 -33.91 8.40
N HIS A 184 14.11 -34.12 9.70
CA HIS A 184 13.76 -33.15 10.75
C HIS A 184 14.43 -31.78 10.60
N TRP A 185 15.59 -31.70 9.95
CA TRP A 185 16.28 -30.42 9.68
C TRP A 185 15.59 -29.58 8.60
N LEU A 186 14.69 -30.17 7.79
CA LEU A 186 14.03 -29.50 6.69
C LEU A 186 13.08 -28.39 7.16
N ASP A 187 12.41 -28.57 8.31
CA ASP A 187 11.54 -27.55 8.92
C ASP A 187 12.32 -26.27 9.27
N ALA A 188 13.52 -26.41 9.84
CA ALA A 188 14.35 -25.28 10.19
C ALA A 188 14.89 -24.55 8.94
N VAL A 189 15.31 -25.30 7.90
CA VAL A 189 15.76 -24.72 6.63
C VAL A 189 14.61 -24.02 5.89
N LEU A 190 13.41 -24.61 5.90
CA LEU A 190 12.21 -23.99 5.35
C LEU A 190 11.90 -22.69 6.10
N GLY A 191 11.96 -22.69 7.43
CA GLY A 191 11.79 -21.50 8.26
C GLY A 191 12.78 -20.38 7.90
N ILE A 192 14.07 -20.71 7.69
CA ILE A 192 15.08 -19.73 7.23
C ILE A 192 14.74 -19.20 5.84
N ALA A 193 14.38 -20.08 4.91
CA ALA A 193 14.03 -19.68 3.55
C ALA A 193 12.84 -18.72 3.53
N VAL A 194 11.80 -19.03 4.31
CA VAL A 194 10.62 -18.16 4.47
C VAL A 194 11.02 -16.84 5.13
N ALA A 195 11.82 -16.85 6.19
CA ALA A 195 12.27 -15.63 6.86
C ALA A 195 13.09 -14.71 5.94
N LEU A 196 13.94 -15.26 5.07
CA LEU A 196 14.68 -14.48 4.06
C LEU A 196 13.75 -13.84 3.02
N HIS A 197 12.70 -14.57 2.61
CA HIS A 197 11.67 -14.02 1.73
C HIS A 197 10.92 -12.87 2.41
N ILE A 198 10.50 -13.07 3.67
CA ILE A 198 9.83 -12.07 4.49
C ILE A 198 10.72 -10.82 4.69
N PHE A 199 12.03 -10.97 4.93
CA PHE A 199 12.95 -9.83 5.03
C PHE A 199 13.00 -9.00 3.75
N LYS A 200 12.99 -9.65 2.59
CA LYS A 200 12.98 -8.94 1.29
C LYS A 200 11.70 -8.12 1.14
N GLU A 201 10.55 -8.71 1.44
CA GLU A 201 9.25 -8.02 1.36
C GLU A 201 9.17 -6.86 2.35
N GLY A 202 9.56 -7.08 3.61
CA GLY A 202 9.61 -6.04 4.64
C GLY A 202 10.57 -4.90 4.29
N GLY A 203 11.77 -5.21 3.78
CA GLY A 203 12.74 -4.21 3.32
C GLY A 203 12.22 -3.39 2.15
N GLN A 204 11.55 -4.03 1.19
CA GLN A 204 10.95 -3.33 0.06
C GLN A 204 9.78 -2.42 0.50
N LEU A 205 8.97 -2.87 1.46
CA LEU A 205 7.87 -2.08 2.03
C LEU A 205 8.39 -0.83 2.75
N VAL A 206 9.41 -0.99 3.60
CA VAL A 206 10.06 0.15 4.30
C VAL A 206 10.67 1.12 3.30
N TRP A 207 11.38 0.62 2.28
CA TRP A 207 11.98 1.46 1.24
C TRP A 207 10.94 2.32 0.53
N ARG A 208 9.85 1.72 0.03
CA ARG A 208 8.76 2.44 -0.63
C ARG A 208 8.11 3.48 0.29
N SER A 209 7.89 3.12 1.55
CA SER A 209 7.32 4.03 2.56
C SER A 209 8.22 5.25 2.80
N SER A 210 9.54 5.03 2.85
CA SER A 210 10.52 6.11 2.97
C SER A 210 10.49 7.06 1.78
N GLN A 211 10.35 6.54 0.54
CA GLN A 211 10.24 7.40 -0.65
C GLN A 211 8.99 8.30 -0.59
N GLY A 212 7.86 7.77 -0.13
CA GLY A 212 6.64 8.56 0.08
C GLY A 212 6.80 9.71 1.08
N LEU A 213 7.69 9.57 2.07
CA LEU A 213 8.02 10.64 3.01
C LEU A 213 8.96 11.70 2.40
N MET A 214 9.81 11.29 1.45
CA MET A 214 10.83 12.11 0.78
C MET A 214 10.30 12.94 -0.41
N ASP A 215 8.97 13.11 -0.53
CA ASP A 215 8.34 13.86 -1.62
C ASP A 215 8.71 13.33 -3.01
N GLU A 216 8.63 12.00 -3.17
CA GLU A 216 8.76 11.32 -4.46
C GLU A 216 7.80 11.93 -5.50
N SER A 217 8.30 12.06 -6.74
CA SER A 217 7.51 12.47 -7.90
C SER A 217 6.28 11.60 -8.06
N ILE A 218 5.23 12.16 -8.66
CA ILE A 218 4.09 11.36 -9.10
C ILE A 218 4.54 10.30 -10.12
N ASP A 219 3.72 9.25 -10.28
CA ASP A 219 4.05 8.16 -11.20
C ASP A 219 4.20 8.63 -12.65
N ALA A 220 5.00 7.90 -13.42
CA ALA A 220 5.38 8.28 -14.78
C ALA A 220 4.19 8.41 -15.74
N GLU A 221 3.12 7.62 -15.55
CA GLU A 221 1.93 7.70 -16.38
C GLU A 221 1.17 9.00 -16.12
N THR A 222 1.00 9.36 -14.86
CA THR A 222 0.35 10.60 -14.43
C THR A 222 1.17 11.82 -14.81
N LEU A 223 2.49 11.75 -14.65
CA LEU A 223 3.39 12.82 -15.10
C LEU A 223 3.27 13.04 -16.61
N ALA A 224 3.23 11.97 -17.41
CA ALA A 224 3.05 12.08 -18.86
C ALA A 224 1.71 12.74 -19.24
N LYS A 225 0.64 12.50 -18.47
CA LYS A 225 -0.67 13.19 -18.66
C LYS A 225 -0.56 14.68 -18.37
N ILE A 226 0.12 15.07 -17.30
CA ILE A 226 0.36 16.50 -16.98
C ILE A 226 1.17 17.15 -18.09
N GLU A 227 2.29 16.56 -18.49
CA GLU A 227 3.13 17.12 -19.54
C GLU A 227 2.37 17.22 -20.88
N HIS A 228 1.48 16.27 -21.17
CA HIS A 228 0.64 16.33 -22.37
C HIS A 228 -0.38 17.47 -22.29
N CYS A 229 -1.03 17.64 -21.13
CA CYS A 229 -1.97 18.74 -20.88
C CYS A 229 -1.27 20.10 -21.05
N VAL A 230 -0.11 20.27 -20.42
CA VAL A 230 0.73 21.47 -20.51
C VAL A 230 1.14 21.77 -21.95
N ARG A 231 1.73 20.80 -22.66
CA ARG A 231 2.13 20.97 -24.08
C ARG A 231 0.96 21.33 -24.98
N SER A 232 -0.21 20.75 -24.72
CA SER A 232 -1.43 21.05 -25.49
C SER A 232 -1.91 22.47 -25.23
N PHE A 233 -1.81 22.96 -23.99
CA PHE A 233 -2.15 24.32 -23.63
C PHE A 233 -1.20 25.35 -24.26
N GLU A 234 0.11 25.12 -24.18
CA GLU A 234 1.11 25.97 -24.84
C GLU A 234 0.83 26.11 -26.35
N ALA A 235 0.52 24.99 -27.03
CA ALA A 235 0.17 24.98 -28.44
C ALA A 235 -1.11 25.79 -28.76
N GLN A 236 -2.12 25.75 -27.88
CA GLN A 236 -3.36 26.53 -28.04
C GLN A 236 -3.12 28.05 -27.93
N THR A 237 -2.13 28.46 -27.14
CA THR A 237 -1.74 29.88 -27.02
C THR A 237 -0.84 30.36 -28.15
N GLY A 238 -0.56 29.51 -29.15
CA GLY A 238 0.38 29.83 -30.24
C GLY A 238 1.81 30.03 -29.75
N GLY A 239 2.19 29.43 -28.61
CA GLY A 239 3.50 29.59 -27.99
C GLY A 239 3.70 30.91 -27.26
N ALA A 240 2.66 31.74 -27.10
CA ALA A 240 2.75 32.96 -26.30
C ALA A 240 2.91 32.66 -24.80
N VAL A 241 2.40 31.51 -24.35
CA VAL A 241 2.59 31.01 -22.99
C VAL A 241 3.55 29.82 -23.02
N HIS A 242 4.51 29.80 -22.09
CA HIS A 242 5.46 28.72 -21.90
C HIS A 242 5.47 28.28 -20.44
N CYS A 243 5.47 26.97 -20.20
CA CYS A 243 5.58 26.40 -18.87
C CYS A 243 6.93 25.75 -18.68
N ASP A 244 7.60 26.05 -17.57
CA ASP A 244 8.83 25.37 -17.18
C ASP A 244 8.82 24.99 -15.70
N LYS A 245 9.93 24.39 -15.26
CA LYS A 245 10.17 23.96 -13.88
C LYS A 245 9.04 23.13 -13.25
N LEU A 246 8.39 22.29 -14.07
CA LEU A 246 7.38 21.35 -13.61
C LEU A 246 7.97 20.42 -12.54
N SER A 247 7.57 20.66 -11.30
CA SER A 247 7.96 19.89 -10.13
C SER A 247 6.71 19.25 -9.56
N THR A 248 6.78 17.96 -9.29
CA THR A 248 5.62 17.23 -8.75
C THR A 248 6.05 16.40 -7.57
N ARG A 249 5.13 16.19 -6.64
CA ARG A 249 5.32 15.28 -5.51
C ARG A 249 3.99 14.67 -5.08
N ARG A 250 4.04 13.50 -4.46
CA ARG A 250 2.86 12.81 -3.93
C ARG A 250 2.89 12.69 -2.41
N ALA A 251 1.79 13.05 -1.76
CA ALA A 251 1.59 12.79 -0.34
C ALA A 251 0.25 12.06 -0.10
N GLY A 252 0.31 10.74 0.10
CA GLY A 252 -0.87 9.88 0.17
C GLY A 252 -1.66 9.98 -1.14
N SER A 253 -2.94 10.31 -1.04
CA SER A 253 -3.81 10.49 -2.20
C SER A 253 -3.71 11.87 -2.88
N LEU A 254 -2.98 12.83 -2.29
CA LEU A 254 -2.84 14.17 -2.87
C LEU A 254 -1.62 14.26 -3.80
N HIS A 255 -1.84 14.86 -4.96
CA HIS A 255 -0.78 15.24 -5.89
C HIS A 255 -0.48 16.73 -5.73
N PHE A 256 0.79 17.10 -5.65
CA PHE A 256 1.22 18.49 -5.67
C PHE A 256 1.94 18.75 -6.97
N ILE A 257 1.58 19.85 -7.62
CA ILE A 257 2.13 20.28 -8.90
C ILE A 257 2.55 21.73 -8.73
N ASP A 258 3.84 21.99 -8.89
CA ASP A 258 4.43 23.32 -8.89
C ASP A 258 5.03 23.57 -10.28
N MET A 259 4.75 24.72 -10.89
CA MET A 259 5.31 25.10 -12.19
C MET A 259 5.39 26.61 -12.35
N HIS A 260 6.20 27.06 -13.30
CA HIS A 260 6.19 28.45 -13.74
C HIS A 260 5.41 28.59 -15.04
N LEU A 261 4.71 29.72 -15.15
CA LEU A 261 3.91 30.08 -16.32
C LEU A 261 4.44 31.40 -16.88
N HIS A 262 5.23 31.31 -17.94
CA HIS A 262 5.82 32.44 -18.64
C HIS A 262 4.88 33.02 -19.68
N MET A 263 4.76 34.34 -19.71
CA MET A 263 3.89 35.06 -20.65
C MET A 263 4.41 36.48 -20.95
N PRO A 264 3.91 37.18 -21.98
CA PRO A 264 4.35 38.54 -22.31
C PRO A 264 4.11 39.51 -21.14
N GLY A 265 5.13 40.30 -20.80
CA GLY A 265 5.10 41.20 -19.65
C GLY A 265 4.21 42.44 -19.84
N ASP A 266 3.80 42.72 -21.07
CA ASP A 266 2.86 43.79 -21.43
C ASP A 266 1.39 43.37 -21.30
N TRP A 267 1.12 42.09 -21.02
CA TRP A 267 -0.23 41.62 -20.78
C TRP A 267 -0.80 42.12 -19.46
N THR A 268 -2.11 42.35 -19.46
CA THR A 268 -2.80 42.72 -18.22
C THR A 268 -2.82 41.54 -17.26
N LEU A 269 -2.74 41.83 -15.95
CA LEU A 269 -2.87 40.81 -14.90
C LEU A 269 -4.18 40.00 -15.03
N ALA A 270 -5.26 40.64 -15.50
CA ALA A 270 -6.53 39.98 -15.75
C ALA A 270 -6.42 38.90 -16.83
N HIS A 271 -5.73 39.19 -17.94
CA HIS A 271 -5.53 38.23 -19.02
C HIS A 271 -4.60 37.09 -18.59
N ALA A 272 -3.51 37.40 -17.90
CA ALA A 272 -2.61 36.43 -17.27
C ALA A 272 -3.35 35.47 -16.34
N THR A 273 -4.19 36.01 -15.45
CA THR A 273 -4.99 35.23 -14.49
C THR A 273 -5.99 34.34 -15.19
N GLN A 274 -6.61 34.81 -16.27
CA GLN A 274 -7.54 34.02 -17.07
C GLN A 274 -6.87 32.78 -17.67
N LEU A 275 -5.69 32.94 -18.28
CA LEU A 275 -4.94 31.82 -18.85
C LEU A 275 -4.45 30.85 -17.78
N ARG A 276 -3.96 31.36 -16.64
CA ARG A 276 -3.59 30.54 -15.47
C ARG A 276 -4.77 29.67 -15.01
N MET A 277 -5.97 30.25 -14.86
CA MET A 277 -7.17 29.51 -14.46
C MET A 277 -7.61 28.47 -15.49
N GLN A 278 -7.43 28.73 -16.79
CA GLN A 278 -7.76 27.77 -17.84
C GLN A 278 -6.85 26.54 -17.78
N LEU A 279 -5.54 26.73 -17.60
CA LEU A 279 -4.61 25.64 -17.40
C LEU A 279 -4.90 24.88 -16.09
N GLU A 280 -5.20 25.61 -15.01
CA GLU A 280 -5.56 25.02 -13.71
C GLU A 280 -6.79 24.11 -13.83
N ALA A 281 -7.83 24.58 -14.50
CA ALA A 281 -9.04 23.81 -14.74
C ALA A 281 -8.79 22.57 -15.61
N ALA A 282 -7.96 22.68 -16.66
CA ALA A 282 -7.60 21.54 -17.50
C ALA A 282 -6.84 20.46 -16.71
N LEU A 283 -5.89 20.86 -15.86
CA LEU A 283 -5.15 19.94 -14.99
C LEU A 283 -6.04 19.29 -13.93
N LEU A 284 -7.00 20.03 -13.35
CA LEU A 284 -7.94 19.49 -12.37
C LEU A 284 -8.97 18.52 -12.97
N GLN A 285 -9.27 18.62 -14.27
CA GLN A 285 -10.10 17.64 -14.98
C GLN A 285 -9.38 16.30 -15.11
N GLU A 286 -8.07 16.32 -15.39
CA GLU A 286 -7.23 15.12 -15.45
C GLU A 286 -6.91 14.58 -14.05
N LEU A 287 -6.71 15.48 -13.07
CA LEU A 287 -6.28 15.15 -11.71
C LEU A 287 -7.13 15.88 -10.65
N PRO A 288 -8.32 15.34 -10.32
CA PRO A 288 -9.24 15.98 -9.37
C PRO A 288 -8.70 16.18 -7.95
N GLN A 289 -7.66 15.42 -7.56
CA GLN A 289 -7.02 15.48 -6.24
C GLN A 289 -5.66 16.20 -6.26
N ALA A 290 -5.42 17.04 -7.27
CA ALA A 290 -4.22 17.86 -7.35
C ALA A 290 -4.35 19.17 -6.57
N ARG A 291 -3.26 19.56 -5.90
CA ARG A 291 -3.00 20.92 -5.43
C ARG A 291 -1.97 21.54 -6.35
N ILE A 292 -2.37 22.60 -7.05
CA ILE A 292 -1.57 23.19 -8.11
C ILE A 292 -1.12 24.58 -7.68
N SER A 293 0.19 24.83 -7.74
CA SER A 293 0.78 26.16 -7.60
C SER A 293 1.40 26.55 -8.94
N MET A 294 1.06 27.75 -9.40
CA MET A 294 1.62 28.31 -10.62
C MET A 294 2.15 29.70 -10.33
N GLU A 295 3.45 29.88 -10.48
CA GLU A 295 4.06 31.20 -10.43
C GLU A 295 4.01 31.82 -11.84
N VAL A 296 3.43 33.01 -11.96
CA VAL A 296 3.33 33.71 -13.24
C VAL A 296 4.52 34.64 -13.41
N LEU A 297 5.28 34.43 -14.48
CA LEU A 297 6.51 35.18 -14.78
C LEU A 297 6.44 35.81 -16.17
N PRO A 298 7.11 36.95 -16.39
CA PRO A 298 7.34 37.43 -17.74
C PRO A 298 8.24 36.46 -18.53
N LEU A 299 8.10 36.45 -19.85
CA LEU A 299 9.00 35.70 -20.74
C LEU A 299 10.46 36.11 -20.51
N GLY A 300 11.33 35.11 -20.37
CA GLY A 300 12.78 35.30 -20.19
C GLY A 300 13.23 35.74 -18.79
N VAL A 301 12.31 35.84 -17.83
CA VAL A 301 12.63 36.13 -16.42
C VAL A 301 12.81 34.83 -15.65
N GLN A 302 13.87 34.76 -14.84
CA GLN A 302 14.08 33.69 -13.85
C GLN A 302 13.86 34.24 -12.44
N THR A 303 13.42 33.36 -11.55
CA THR A 303 13.32 33.66 -10.12
C THR A 303 14.71 33.75 -9.48
N GLN A 304 14.83 34.50 -8.39
CA GLN A 304 16.07 34.54 -7.61
C GLN A 304 16.43 33.15 -7.04
N THR A 305 15.40 32.37 -6.67
CA THR A 305 15.57 30.99 -6.19
C THR A 305 16.23 30.09 -7.25
N GLU A 306 15.85 30.25 -8.52
CA GLU A 306 16.50 29.57 -9.65
C GLU A 306 17.93 30.01 -9.86
N ALA A 307 18.18 31.33 -9.82
CA ALA A 307 19.52 31.87 -9.98
C ALA A 307 20.49 31.27 -8.95
N VAL A 308 20.06 31.20 -7.68
CA VAL A 308 20.81 30.59 -6.57
C VAL A 308 21.01 29.07 -6.78
N GLN A 309 19.98 28.35 -7.23
CA GLN A 309 20.08 26.91 -7.48
C GLN A 309 21.05 26.55 -8.62
N LEU A 310 21.09 27.38 -9.66
CA LEU A 310 21.92 27.15 -10.85
C LEU A 310 23.37 27.62 -10.66
N HIS A 311 23.59 28.71 -9.91
CA HIS A 311 24.89 29.38 -9.82
C HIS A 311 25.53 29.34 -8.42
N GLY A 312 24.81 28.93 -7.39
CA GLY A 312 25.32 28.85 -6.01
C GLY A 312 25.56 30.20 -5.33
N ASP A 313 25.36 31.32 -6.04
CA ASP A 313 25.54 32.66 -5.51
C ASP A 313 24.27 33.12 -4.80
N ALA A 314 24.39 33.50 -3.53
CA ALA A 314 23.30 34.13 -2.78
C ALA A 314 22.90 35.46 -3.45
N PRO A 315 21.61 35.85 -3.42
CA PRO A 315 21.18 37.08 -4.05
C PRO A 315 21.92 38.27 -3.44
N SER A 316 22.48 39.12 -4.29
CA SER A 316 23.04 40.41 -3.86
C SER A 316 21.88 41.29 -3.37
N PRO A 317 22.03 41.97 -2.21
CA PRO A 317 20.95 42.72 -1.56
C PRO A 317 20.40 43.88 -2.39
#